data_AF-A0A0T7H4X7-F1
#
_entry.id   AF-A0A0T7H4X7-F1
#
_cell.length_a   1.000
_cell.length_b   1.000
_cell.length_c   1.000
_cell.angle_alpha   90.00
_cell.angle_beta   90.00
_cell.angle_gamma   90.00
#
_symmetry.space_group_name_H-M   'P 1'
#
loop_
_entity.id
_entity.type
_entity.pdbx_description
1 polymer ?
#
loop_
_entity_poly.entity_id
_entity_poly.type
_entity_poly.pdbx_seq_one_letter_code
_entity_poly.pdbx_strand_id
1 'polypeptide(L)'
;MARSEEECRRLMEEEDRQPYLPGLTWGEFSALPPRRKSHELQKFTQHFTTYLGFWKTCDLSSCRRAKACRGFLTEAQYRANPGYQDSFPPCVGPGGARQQEVLAGMRRLGGADDDEPKYDGRRQAGDADE
;
A
#
# COMPACT_ATOMS: atom_id res chain seq x y z
N MET A 1 15.71 -19.52 -21.86
CA MET A 1 15.00 -18.93 -23.01
C MET A 1 14.68 -17.49 -22.65
N ALA A 2 15.25 -16.51 -23.36
CA ALA A 2 14.88 -15.11 -23.17
C ALA A 2 13.49 -14.88 -23.81
N ARG A 3 12.59 -14.17 -23.12
CA ARG A 3 11.25 -13.84 -23.65
C ARG A 3 11.39 -12.93 -24.87
N SER A 4 10.47 -13.07 -25.83
CA SER A 4 10.43 -12.17 -26.98
C SER A 4 9.97 -10.77 -26.57
N GLU A 5 10.32 -9.73 -27.35
CA GLU A 5 9.89 -8.35 -27.07
C GLU A 5 8.36 -8.20 -27.05
N GLU A 6 7.66 -8.96 -27.89
CA GLU A 6 6.20 -9.00 -27.94
C GLU A 6 5.61 -9.64 -26.67
N GLU A 7 6.21 -10.73 -26.19
CA GLU A 7 5.80 -11.37 -24.94
C GLU A 7 6.04 -10.45 -23.74
N CYS A 8 7.18 -9.75 -23.69
CA CYS A 8 7.46 -8.75 -22.65
C CYS A 8 6.43 -7.62 -22.65
N ARG A 9 6.06 -7.10 -23.82
CA ARG A 9 5.04 -6.05 -23.95
C ARG A 9 3.67 -6.51 -23.45
N ARG A 10 3.25 -7.71 -23.85
CA ARG A 10 1.97 -8.29 -23.40
C ARG A 10 1.92 -8.44 -21.88
N LEU A 11 3.02 -8.87 -21.26
CA LEU A 11 3.09 -9.02 -19.81
C LEU A 11 3.02 -7.67 -19.08
N MET A 12 3.68 -6.63 -19.61
CA MET A 12 3.56 -5.28 -19.05
C MET A 12 2.14 -4.73 -19.17
N GLU A 13 1.48 -4.92 -20.32
CA GLU A 13 0.08 -4.50 -20.48
C GLU A 13 -0.87 -5.25 -19.54
N GLU A 14 -0.60 -6.52 -19.28
CA GLU A 14 -1.37 -7.32 -18.32
C GLU A 14 -1.15 -6.84 -16.88
N GLU A 15 0.11 -6.58 -16.50
CA GLU A 15 0.46 -6.02 -15.19
C GLU A 15 -0.17 -4.64 -14.98
N ASP A 16 -0.10 -3.76 -15.97
CA ASP A 16 -0.65 -2.41 -15.91
C ASP A 16 -2.17 -2.39 -15.72
N ARG A 17 -2.87 -3.44 -16.18
CA ARG A 17 -4.33 -3.60 -16.01
C ARG A 17 -4.71 -4.18 -14.66
N GLN A 18 -3.77 -4.68 -13.86
CA GLN A 18 -4.09 -5.26 -12.56
C GLN A 18 -4.62 -4.19 -11.59
N PRO A 19 -5.71 -4.47 -10.85
CA PRO A 19 -6.17 -3.58 -9.78
C PRO A 19 -5.08 -3.40 -8.72
N TYR A 20 -4.81 -2.15 -8.32
CA TYR A 20 -3.78 -1.86 -7.31
C TYR A 20 -4.34 -1.13 -6.08
N LEU A 21 -5.02 0.00 -6.28
CA LEU A 21 -5.74 0.73 -5.24
C LEU A 21 -7.22 0.81 -5.60
N PRO A 22 -8.12 1.09 -4.63
CA PRO A 22 -9.53 1.31 -4.94
C PRO A 22 -9.70 2.37 -6.04
N GLY A 23 -10.18 1.93 -7.21
CA GLY A 23 -10.40 2.79 -8.37
C GLY A 23 -9.16 3.12 -9.21
N LEU A 24 -8.03 2.43 -9.03
CA LEU A 24 -6.81 2.61 -9.82
C LEU A 24 -6.13 1.27 -10.15
N THR A 25 -5.74 1.10 -11.41
CA THR A 25 -4.85 -0.01 -11.81
C THR A 25 -3.39 0.30 -11.47
N TRP A 26 -2.52 -0.72 -11.55
CA TRP A 26 -1.08 -0.55 -11.36
C TRP A 26 -0.48 0.41 -12.39
N GLY A 27 -0.86 0.31 -13.66
CA GLY A 27 -0.37 1.19 -14.71
C GLY A 27 -0.80 2.64 -14.50
N GLU A 28 -2.08 2.86 -14.15
CA GLU A 28 -2.61 4.18 -13.82
C GLU A 28 -1.87 4.79 -12.61
N PHE A 29 -1.70 4.02 -11.54
CA PHE A 29 -0.96 4.46 -10.36
C PHE A 29 0.51 4.75 -10.69
N SER A 30 1.17 3.88 -11.45
CA SER A 30 2.58 3.98 -11.81
C SER A 30 2.88 5.21 -12.66
N ALA A 31 1.94 5.64 -13.49
CA ALA A 31 2.03 6.87 -14.26
C ALA A 31 1.86 8.16 -13.43
N LEU A 32 1.37 8.08 -12.18
CA LEU A 32 1.15 9.27 -11.36
C LEU A 32 2.46 9.95 -10.92
N PRO A 33 2.49 11.29 -10.82
CA PRO A 33 3.58 12.01 -10.18
C PRO A 33 3.79 11.56 -8.73
N PRO A 34 5.03 11.60 -8.17
CA PRO A 34 5.33 11.09 -6.83
C PRO A 34 4.42 11.63 -5.71
N ARG A 35 4.09 12.93 -5.73
CA ARG A 35 3.19 13.52 -4.73
C ARG A 35 1.74 13.03 -4.86
N ARG A 36 1.27 12.75 -6.08
CA ARG A 36 -0.05 12.14 -6.30
C ARG A 36 -0.06 10.69 -5.82
N LYS A 37 0.99 9.91 -6.08
CA LYS A 37 1.15 8.55 -5.53
C LYS A 37 1.06 8.55 -4.00
N SER A 38 1.84 9.41 -3.35
CA SER A 38 1.84 9.60 -1.90
C SER A 38 0.43 9.94 -1.39
N HIS A 39 -0.28 10.84 -2.07
CA HIS A 39 -1.63 11.22 -1.68
C HIS A 39 -2.66 10.08 -1.80
N GLU A 40 -2.61 9.29 -2.89
CA GLU A 40 -3.50 8.13 -3.05
C GLU A 40 -3.19 7.02 -2.03
N LEU A 41 -1.92 6.78 -1.74
CA LEU A 41 -1.51 5.86 -0.67
C LEU A 41 -1.98 6.34 0.71
N GLN A 42 -1.91 7.65 0.98
CA GLN A 42 -2.42 8.22 2.23
C GLN A 42 -3.94 8.04 2.36
N LYS A 43 -4.71 8.25 1.28
CA LYS A 43 -6.17 7.97 1.30
C LYS A 43 -6.46 6.51 1.61
N PHE A 44 -5.70 5.60 0.99
CA PHE A 44 -5.87 4.18 1.23
C PHE A 44 -5.55 3.80 2.68
N THR A 45 -4.41 4.26 3.22
CA THR A 45 -3.99 4.00 4.61
C THR A 45 -4.83 4.75 5.65
N GLN A 46 -5.52 5.84 5.30
CA GLN A 46 -6.51 6.51 6.16
C GLN A 46 -7.63 5.57 6.62
N HIS A 47 -8.05 4.63 5.77
CA HIS A 47 -9.08 3.65 6.13
C HIS A 47 -8.63 2.79 7.32
N PHE A 48 -7.43 2.21 7.23
CA PHE A 48 -6.85 1.35 8.27
C PHE A 48 -6.52 2.12 9.54
N THR A 49 -5.93 3.30 9.43
CA THR A 49 -5.62 4.14 10.61
C THR A 49 -6.88 4.64 11.30
N THR A 50 -7.98 4.81 10.57
CA THR A 50 -9.30 5.08 11.15
C THR A 50 -9.82 3.88 11.92
N TYR A 51 -9.79 2.69 11.31
CA TYR A 51 -10.19 1.43 11.94
C TYR A 51 -9.40 1.16 13.24
N LEU A 52 -8.08 1.37 13.21
CA LEU A 52 -7.20 1.22 14.38
C LEU A 52 -7.37 2.32 15.44
N GLY A 53 -8.21 3.33 15.20
CA GLY A 53 -8.53 4.36 16.17
C GLY A 53 -7.43 5.41 16.39
N PHE A 54 -6.47 5.55 15.46
CA PHE A 54 -5.33 6.46 15.61
C PHE A 54 -5.72 7.93 15.69
N TRP A 55 -6.92 8.26 15.21
CA TRP A 55 -7.52 9.59 15.37
C TRP A 55 -7.63 10.02 16.83
N LYS A 56 -7.74 9.09 17.79
CA LYS A 56 -7.84 9.40 19.23
C LYS A 56 -6.61 10.12 19.77
N THR A 57 -5.43 9.78 19.23
CA THR A 57 -4.13 10.31 19.65
C THR A 57 -3.46 11.17 18.59
N CYS A 58 -4.16 11.51 17.50
CA CYS A 58 -3.64 12.39 16.47
C CYS A 58 -3.71 13.85 16.94
N ASP A 59 -2.68 14.65 16.64
CA ASP A 59 -2.63 16.09 16.98
C ASP A 59 -3.63 16.94 16.20
N LEU A 60 -4.07 16.49 15.02
CA LEU A 60 -5.07 17.18 14.21
C LEU A 60 -6.45 17.12 14.87
N SER A 61 -6.96 18.28 15.28
CA SER A 61 -8.28 18.43 15.89
C SER A 61 -9.42 17.95 14.97
N SER A 62 -9.25 18.07 13.65
CA SER A 62 -10.20 17.55 12.66
C SER A 62 -10.38 16.03 12.75
N CYS A 63 -9.28 15.28 12.91
CA CYS A 63 -9.33 13.83 13.05
C CYS A 63 -10.10 13.40 14.31
N ARG A 64 -9.81 14.05 15.45
CA ARG A 64 -10.50 13.78 16.72
C ARG A 64 -11.99 14.07 16.64
N ARG A 65 -12.37 15.21 16.06
CA ARG A 65 -13.80 15.61 15.89
C ARG A 65 -14.55 14.67 14.94
N ALA A 66 -13.93 14.29 13.83
CA ALA A 66 -14.53 13.39 12.86
C ALA A 66 -14.54 11.93 13.32
N LYS A 67 -13.87 11.58 14.42
CA LYS A 67 -13.62 10.21 14.88
C LYS A 67 -13.04 9.31 13.77
N ALA A 68 -12.21 9.90 12.91
CA ALA A 68 -11.63 9.27 11.75
C ALA A 68 -10.35 9.99 11.32
N CYS A 69 -9.42 9.27 10.67
CA CYS A 69 -8.27 9.90 10.05
C CYS A 69 -8.71 10.69 8.81
N ARG A 70 -8.48 12.01 8.81
CA ARG A 70 -8.81 12.93 7.70
C ARG A 70 -7.61 13.78 7.26
N GLY A 71 -6.46 13.58 7.90
CA GLY A 71 -5.28 14.40 7.68
C GLY A 71 -4.45 13.89 6.50
N PHE A 72 -3.78 14.82 5.84
CA PHE A 72 -2.72 14.55 4.86
C PHE A 72 -1.43 15.17 5.37
N LEU A 73 -0.30 14.63 4.91
CA LEU A 73 1.00 15.21 5.20
C LEU A 73 1.11 16.61 4.61
N THR A 74 1.53 17.55 5.44
CA THR A 74 1.88 18.91 5.02
C THR A 74 3.33 18.95 4.52
N GLU A 75 3.69 19.97 3.73
CA GLU A 75 5.08 20.16 3.29
C GLU A 75 6.08 20.23 4.45
N ALA A 76 5.68 20.77 5.60
CA ALA A 76 6.51 20.77 6.80
C ALA A 76 6.76 19.36 7.34
N GLN A 77 5.75 18.48 7.30
CA GLN A 77 5.87 17.09 7.76
C GLN A 77 6.70 16.23 6.80
N TYR A 78 6.64 16.50 5.49
CA TYR A 78 7.55 15.87 4.52
C TYR A 78 9.01 16.25 4.76
N ARG A 79 9.28 17.45 5.28
CA ARG A 79 10.64 17.98 5.53
C ARG A 79 11.11 17.81 6.97
N ALA A 80 10.28 17.25 7.86
CA ALA A 80 10.61 17.10 9.27
C ALA A 80 11.78 16.10 9.47
N ASN A 81 12.40 16.11 10.66
CA ASN A 81 13.40 15.13 11.06
C ASN A 81 13.10 14.58 12.47
N PRO A 82 12.70 13.29 12.62
CA PRO A 82 12.48 12.33 11.54
C PRO A 82 11.28 12.71 10.66
N GLY A 83 11.44 12.56 9.35
CA GLY A 83 10.40 12.83 8.36
C GLY A 83 9.24 11.86 8.49
N TYR A 84 8.05 12.27 8.06
CA TYR A 84 6.92 11.34 7.97
C TYR A 84 7.12 10.38 6.80
N GLN A 85 6.52 9.19 6.88
CA GLN A 85 6.52 8.25 5.76
C GLN A 85 5.40 8.63 4.79
N ASP A 86 5.76 8.92 3.55
CA ASP A 86 4.91 9.54 2.52
C ASP A 86 3.61 8.79 2.17
N SER A 87 3.57 7.49 2.41
CA SER A 87 2.43 6.61 2.11
C SER A 87 1.39 6.59 3.23
N PHE A 88 1.73 7.10 4.42
CA PHE A 88 0.85 7.06 5.59
C PHE A 88 0.38 8.45 6.00
N PRO A 89 -0.87 8.58 6.51
CA PRO A 89 -1.37 9.86 6.97
C PRO A 89 -0.62 10.32 8.24
N PRO A 90 -0.72 11.60 8.60
CA PRO A 90 -0.09 12.14 9.81
C PRO A 90 -0.53 11.46 11.10
N CYS A 91 -1.67 10.76 11.10
CA CYS A 91 -2.08 9.93 12.24
C CYS A 91 -1.08 8.81 12.56
N VAL A 92 -0.21 8.37 11.64
CA VAL A 92 0.80 7.35 11.95
C VAL A 92 1.96 7.89 12.80
N GLY A 93 2.15 9.21 12.78
CA GLY A 93 3.22 9.90 13.52
C GLY A 93 4.53 10.02 12.73
N PRO A 94 5.48 10.83 13.26
CA PRO A 94 6.76 11.08 12.61
C PRO A 94 7.58 9.79 12.49
N GLY A 95 8.41 9.67 11.45
CA GLY A 95 9.22 8.48 11.18
C GLY A 95 8.42 7.20 10.88
N GLY A 96 7.09 7.28 10.72
CA GLY A 96 6.26 6.09 10.58
C GLY A 96 6.12 5.31 11.89
N ALA A 97 6.13 5.99 13.05
CA ALA A 97 6.14 5.35 14.38
C ALA A 97 5.14 4.19 14.55
N ARG A 98 3.94 4.29 13.96
CA ARG A 98 2.90 3.26 14.02
C ARG A 98 2.68 2.48 12.72
N GLN A 99 3.63 2.56 11.79
CA GLN A 99 3.51 1.93 10.47
C GLN A 99 3.26 0.42 10.57
N GLN A 100 3.96 -0.27 11.47
CA GLN A 100 3.83 -1.72 11.62
C GLN A 100 2.43 -2.16 12.05
N GLU A 101 1.77 -1.37 12.92
CA GLU A 101 0.39 -1.62 13.32
C GLU A 101 -0.57 -1.45 12.14
N VAL A 102 -0.35 -0.46 11.27
CA VAL A 102 -1.15 -0.27 10.05
C VAL A 102 -0.98 -1.45 9.10
N LEU A 103 0.27 -1.88 8.85
CA LEU A 103 0.55 -3.03 7.99
C LEU A 103 -0.04 -4.33 8.57
N ALA A 104 0.00 -4.51 9.88
CA ALA A 104 -0.65 -5.64 10.54
C ALA A 104 -2.19 -5.57 10.40
N GLY A 105 -2.78 -4.39 10.56
CA GLY A 105 -4.21 -4.17 10.34
C GLY A 105 -4.64 -4.44 8.90
N MET A 106 -3.81 -4.07 7.93
CA MET A 106 -4.03 -4.37 6.51
C MET A 106 -4.07 -5.87 6.24
N ARG A 107 -3.10 -6.64 6.79
CA ARG A 107 -3.09 -8.10 6.64
C ARG A 107 -4.34 -8.76 7.22
N ARG A 108 -4.74 -8.36 8.43
CA ARG A 108 -5.94 -8.90 9.10
C ARG A 108 -7.23 -8.62 8.33
N LEU A 109 -7.38 -7.40 7.82
CA LEU A 109 -8.59 -7.02 7.06
C LEU A 109 -8.57 -7.53 5.61
N GLY A 110 -7.39 -7.77 5.06
CA GLY A 110 -7.20 -8.35 3.72
C GLY A 110 -7.32 -9.88 3.67
N GLY A 111 -7.65 -10.53 4.79
CA GLY A 111 -7.83 -11.99 4.86
C GLY A 111 -6.54 -12.80 4.86
N ALA A 112 -5.39 -12.18 5.14
CA ALA A 112 -4.09 -12.86 5.19
C ALA A 112 -3.85 -13.51 6.57
N ASP A 113 -4.79 -14.32 7.03
CA ASP A 113 -4.49 -15.42 7.95
C ASP A 113 -4.39 -16.67 7.05
N ASP A 114 -3.15 -17.10 6.76
CA ASP A 114 -2.80 -18.40 6.15
C ASP A 114 -3.37 -18.77 4.76
N ASP A 115 -3.40 -17.85 3.79
CA ASP A 115 -3.43 -18.26 2.37
C ASP A 115 -2.01 -18.24 1.79
N GLU A 116 -1.45 -19.45 1.72
CA GLU A 116 -0.31 -19.91 0.94
C GLU A 116 -0.08 -19.07 -0.33
N PRO A 117 1.17 -18.68 -0.66
CA PRO A 117 1.43 -17.89 -1.85
C PRO A 117 0.92 -18.63 -3.09
N LYS A 118 0.04 -17.97 -3.86
CA LYS A 118 -0.54 -18.43 -5.15
C LYS A 118 0.50 -18.64 -6.28
N TYR A 119 1.79 -18.75 -5.96
CA TYR A 119 2.87 -18.98 -6.91
C TYR A 119 3.72 -20.21 -6.56
N ASP A 120 3.11 -21.38 -6.63
CA ASP A 120 3.81 -22.68 -6.75
C ASP A 120 4.16 -22.96 -8.22
N GLY A 121 4.85 -22.01 -8.85
CA GLY A 121 5.36 -22.13 -10.20
C GLY A 121 6.70 -22.84 -10.26
N ARG A 122 6.77 -24.13 -9.83
CA ARG A 122 7.74 -25.17 -10.27
C ARG A 122 7.64 -26.42 -9.37
N ARG A 123 6.73 -27.34 -9.69
CA ARG A 123 7.01 -28.78 -9.58
C ARG A 123 6.94 -29.34 -11.00
N GLN A 124 8.10 -29.39 -11.65
CA GLN A 124 8.24 -30.30 -12.78
C GLN A 124 8.16 -31.70 -12.18
N ALA A 125 7.11 -32.41 -12.55
CA ALA A 125 7.12 -33.86 -12.59
C ALA A 125 8.35 -34.27 -13.40
N GLY A 126 9.29 -34.91 -12.73
CA GLY A 126 10.28 -35.76 -13.34
C GLY A 126 10.05 -37.12 -12.71
N ASP A 127 9.29 -37.94 -13.44
CA ASP A 127 9.00 -39.32 -13.12
C ASP A 127 10.28 -40.05 -12.70
N ALA A 128 10.19 -40.68 -11.54
CA ALA A 128 11.12 -41.73 -11.13
C ALA A 128 10.63 -43.02 -11.81
N ASP A 129 11.34 -43.46 -12.83
CA ASP A 129 11.30 -44.84 -13.30
C ASP A 129 12.72 -45.26 -13.73
N GLU A 130 13.22 -46.24 -12.96
CA GLU A 130 14.29 -47.23 -13.19
C GLU A 130 15.59 -46.87 -13.95
#